data_AF-A0AAD7JHJ7-F1
#
_entry.id   AF-A0AAD7JHJ7-F1
#
_cell.length_a   1.000
_cell.length_b   1.000
_cell.length_c   1.000
_cell.angle_alpha   90.00
_cell.angle_beta   90.00
_cell.angle_gamma   90.00
#
_symmetry.space_group_name_H-M   'P 1'
#
loop_
_entity.id
_entity.type
_entity.pdbx_description
1 polymer ?
#
loop_
_entity_poly.entity_id
_entity_poly.type
_entity_poly.pdbx_seq_one_letter_code
_entity_poly.pdbx_strand_id
1 'polypeptide(L)'
;LSSAPISSRFAMPPTFATIAIESHPKARHGSSKTPAPLTAEKRKENKEKREEKKDGIDQALAAWWESSVALANDLSNRYKQKPKYFLEMMFQGGARMVNSQTKINPYNTFRAEKAAECRDNGESKDAPTLHHDYFEEYKTLTDAEKDAYVERFRDTKKREVKLRRDTPRGKIQDVANIVRNIKLLMVGLGTRVRVEGFFCIVRNSTDFHIQPQWFFTSRELEQYMPIATRRKWSTVEVGTKVEAFCVAGCDVVST
;
A
#
# COMPACT_ATOMS: atom_id res chain seq x y z
N LEU A 1 -29.40 77.42 15.13
CA LEU A 1 -29.39 75.94 15.22
C LEU A 1 -28.25 75.45 14.35
N SER A 2 -27.23 74.90 15.02
CA SER A 2 -25.88 74.61 14.51
C SER A 2 -25.87 73.42 13.54
N SER A 3 -25.17 73.55 12.40
CA SER A 3 -24.84 72.43 11.52
C SER A 3 -23.37 72.04 11.72
N ALA A 4 -23.13 70.76 12.00
CA ALA A 4 -21.81 70.14 11.99
C ALA A 4 -21.87 68.91 11.08
N PRO A 5 -20.93 68.72 10.14
CA PRO A 5 -20.92 67.55 9.27
C PRO A 5 -20.20 66.38 9.94
N ILE A 6 -20.82 65.20 9.88
CA ILE A 6 -20.25 63.94 10.40
C ILE A 6 -19.35 63.32 9.32
N SER A 7 -18.11 63.11 9.74
CA SER A 7 -16.98 62.43 9.12
C SER A 7 -17.33 61.16 8.32
N SER A 8 -16.95 61.14 7.03
CA SER A 8 -16.83 59.94 6.21
C SER A 8 -15.41 59.37 6.32
N ARG A 9 -15.26 58.28 7.05
CA ARG A 9 -14.06 57.42 7.01
C ARG A 9 -14.48 55.96 7.08
N PHE A 10 -14.81 55.39 5.93
CA PHE A 10 -14.75 53.95 5.72
C PHE A 10 -13.64 53.67 4.71
N ALA A 11 -12.44 53.47 5.24
CA ALA A 11 -11.33 52.85 4.51
C ALA A 11 -11.42 51.34 4.72
N MET A 12 -11.35 50.59 3.62
CA MET A 12 -11.40 49.12 3.58
C MET A 12 -10.23 48.50 4.37
N PRO A 13 -10.41 47.31 5.00
CA PRO A 13 -9.32 46.60 5.64
C PRO A 13 -8.33 46.04 4.60
N PRO A 14 -7.03 46.01 4.93
CA PRO A 14 -5.99 45.56 4.01
C PRO A 14 -6.00 44.04 3.82
N THR A 15 -5.69 43.68 2.59
CA THR A 15 -5.32 42.38 2.03
C THR A 15 -4.57 41.48 3.02
N PHE A 16 -5.05 40.24 3.17
CA PHE A 16 -4.35 39.18 3.89
C PHE A 16 -2.93 39.02 3.34
N ALA A 17 -1.95 39.16 4.23
CA ALA A 17 -0.54 38.92 3.96
C ALA A 17 -0.32 37.45 3.59
N THR A 18 0.29 37.22 2.43
CA THR A 18 0.94 35.96 2.08
C THR A 18 1.88 35.58 3.23
N ILE A 19 1.60 34.47 3.93
CA ILE A 19 2.53 33.89 4.87
C ILE A 19 3.74 33.42 4.05
N ALA A 20 4.78 34.24 4.04
CA ALA A 20 6.10 33.81 3.60
C ALA A 20 6.51 32.66 4.51
N ILE A 21 6.65 31.47 3.93
CA ILE A 21 7.39 30.39 4.59
C ILE A 21 8.80 30.94 4.77
N GLU A 22 9.14 31.33 5.99
CA GLU A 22 10.51 31.59 6.38
C GLU A 22 11.30 30.29 6.17
N SER A 23 11.88 30.14 4.99
CA SER A 23 12.95 29.18 4.79
C SER A 23 14.13 29.70 5.61
N HIS A 24 14.25 29.23 6.86
CA HIS A 24 15.47 29.44 7.61
C HIS A 24 16.65 29.03 6.72
N PRO A 25 17.62 29.93 6.46
CA PRO A 25 18.80 29.54 5.74
C PRO A 25 19.44 28.41 6.54
N LYS A 26 19.54 27.20 5.94
CA LYS A 26 20.36 26.13 6.50
C LYS A 26 21.72 26.76 6.78
N ALA A 27 22.08 26.84 8.05
CA ALA A 27 23.42 27.25 8.44
C ALA A 27 24.39 26.40 7.60
N ARG A 28 25.13 27.05 6.70
CA ARG A 28 26.24 26.40 6.02
C ARG A 28 27.18 25.99 7.14
N HIS A 29 27.20 24.70 7.47
CA HIS A 29 28.24 24.15 8.32
C HIS A 29 29.56 24.68 7.78
N GLY A 30 30.26 25.46 8.60
CA GLY A 30 31.58 25.99 8.24
C GLY A 30 32.43 24.85 7.73
N SER A 31 33.22 25.11 6.68
CA SER A 31 34.11 24.13 6.07
C SER A 31 34.89 23.40 7.17
N SER A 32 34.48 22.17 7.47
CA SER A 32 35.20 21.36 8.44
C SER A 32 36.58 21.10 7.82
N LYS A 33 37.64 21.34 8.59
CA LYS A 33 39.01 21.04 8.15
C LYS A 33 39.04 19.58 7.72
N THR A 34 39.57 19.30 6.53
CA THR A 34 39.80 17.93 6.06
C THR A 34 40.59 17.18 7.13
N PRO A 35 40.07 16.06 7.67
CA PRO A 35 40.77 15.31 8.71
C PRO A 35 42.15 14.88 8.21
N ALA A 36 43.16 14.95 9.08
CA ALA A 36 44.49 14.46 8.76
C ALA A 36 44.42 12.99 8.28
N PRO A 37 45.19 12.62 7.23
CA PRO A 37 45.12 11.28 6.66
C PRO A 37 45.43 10.22 7.71
N LEU A 38 44.52 9.26 7.87
CA LEU A 38 44.65 8.15 8.83
C LEU A 38 45.99 7.43 8.64
N THR A 39 46.74 7.26 9.74
CA THR A 39 47.97 6.46 9.80
C THR A 39 47.70 5.01 9.39
N ALA A 40 48.71 4.33 8.85
CA ALA A 40 48.58 2.95 8.34
C ALA A 40 48.06 1.97 9.41
N GLU A 41 48.48 2.16 10.66
CA GLU A 41 48.04 1.39 11.82
C GLU A 41 46.55 1.56 12.12
N LYS A 42 46.06 2.81 12.14
CA LYS A 42 44.62 3.09 12.30
C LYS A 42 43.77 2.56 11.14
N ARG A 43 44.32 2.46 9.93
CA ARG A 43 43.64 1.83 8.79
C ARG A 43 43.53 0.33 8.96
N LYS A 44 44.58 -0.32 9.48
CA LYS A 44 44.57 -1.76 9.79
C LYS A 44 43.58 -2.09 10.91
N GLU A 45 43.62 -1.34 12.01
CA GLU A 45 42.68 -1.50 13.13
C GLU A 45 41.22 -1.28 12.70
N ASN A 46 40.95 -0.27 11.87
CA ASN A 46 39.61 -0.04 11.32
C ASN A 46 39.18 -1.13 10.34
N LYS A 47 40.11 -1.76 9.63
CA LYS A 47 39.81 -2.90 8.74
C LYS A 47 39.43 -4.12 9.58
N GLU A 48 40.20 -4.44 10.61
CA GLU A 48 39.92 -5.54 11.55
C GLU A 48 38.56 -5.34 12.23
N LYS A 49 38.26 -4.13 12.74
CA LYS A 49 36.92 -3.81 13.30
C LYS A 49 35.78 -3.92 12.29
N ARG A 50 36.04 -3.63 11.02
CA ARG A 50 35.03 -3.78 9.95
C ARG A 50 34.81 -5.24 9.59
N GLU A 51 35.86 -6.05 9.58
CA GLU A 51 35.79 -7.49 9.36
C GLU A 51 35.06 -8.16 10.52
N GLU A 52 35.41 -7.87 11.77
CA GLU A 52 34.71 -8.39 12.96
C GLU A 52 33.23 -8.00 12.97
N LYS A 53 32.91 -6.74 12.64
CA LYS A 53 31.51 -6.30 12.50
C LYS A 53 30.78 -7.02 11.38
N LYS A 54 31.45 -7.27 10.25
CA LYS A 54 30.86 -7.99 9.13
C LYS A 54 30.60 -9.44 9.51
N ASP A 55 31.55 -10.11 10.14
CA ASP A 55 31.41 -11.50 10.59
C ASP A 55 30.28 -11.63 11.61
N GLY A 56 30.15 -10.67 12.54
CA GLY A 56 29.02 -10.62 13.48
C GLY A 56 27.66 -10.44 12.79
N ILE A 57 27.61 -9.63 11.72
CA ILE A 57 26.40 -9.48 10.91
C ILE A 57 26.09 -10.79 10.16
N ASP A 58 27.08 -11.42 9.56
CA ASP A 58 26.91 -12.65 8.79
C ASP A 58 26.46 -13.81 9.70
N GLN A 59 26.99 -13.91 10.92
CA GLN A 59 26.53 -14.87 11.94
C GLN A 59 25.08 -14.59 12.37
N ALA A 60 24.72 -13.33 12.59
CA ALA A 60 23.35 -12.96 12.97
C ALA A 60 22.34 -13.30 11.85
N LEU A 61 22.73 -13.09 10.59
CA LEU A 61 21.91 -13.46 9.43
C LEU A 61 21.76 -14.98 9.29
N ALA A 62 22.83 -15.74 9.53
CA ALA A 62 22.79 -17.21 9.52
C ALA A 62 21.85 -17.75 10.61
N ALA A 63 21.99 -17.27 11.85
CA ALA A 63 21.12 -17.67 12.96
C ALA A 63 19.64 -17.30 12.70
N TRP A 64 19.40 -16.12 12.13
CA TRP A 64 18.05 -15.71 11.75
C TRP A 64 17.46 -16.62 10.66
N TRP A 65 18.26 -16.99 9.65
CA TRP A 65 17.83 -17.92 8.60
C TRP A 65 17.49 -19.30 9.16
N GLU A 66 18.34 -19.85 10.01
CA GLU A 66 18.12 -21.15 10.67
C GLU A 66 16.84 -21.16 11.50
N SER A 67 16.60 -20.10 12.29
CA SER A 67 15.38 -19.97 13.09
C SER A 67 14.12 -19.88 12.21
N SER A 68 14.21 -19.19 11.06
CA SER A 68 13.11 -19.08 10.10
C SER A 68 12.80 -20.43 9.44
N VAL A 69 13.82 -21.22 9.11
CA VAL A 69 13.66 -22.58 8.58
C VAL A 69 13.08 -23.52 9.63
N ALA A 70 13.53 -23.45 10.88
CA ALA A 70 12.98 -24.25 11.98
C ALA A 70 11.50 -23.97 12.18
N LEU A 71 11.10 -22.69 12.20
CA LEU A 71 9.71 -22.28 12.31
C LEU A 71 8.86 -22.75 11.12
N ALA A 72 9.38 -22.64 9.90
CA ALA A 72 8.67 -23.12 8.71
C ALA A 72 8.43 -24.64 8.73
N ASN A 73 9.37 -25.41 9.28
CA ASN A 73 9.21 -26.86 9.48
C ASN A 73 8.16 -27.18 10.56
N ASP A 74 8.14 -26.45 11.67
CA ASP A 74 7.09 -26.59 12.70
C ASP A 74 5.70 -26.29 12.13
N LEU A 75 5.56 -25.18 11.38
CA LEU A 75 4.31 -24.84 10.69
C LEU A 75 3.90 -25.89 9.66
N SER A 76 4.86 -26.44 8.92
CA SER A 76 4.64 -27.56 8.01
C SER A 76 4.03 -28.77 8.72
N ASN A 77 4.56 -29.12 9.89
CA ASN A 77 4.07 -30.25 10.67
C ASN A 77 2.64 -30.03 11.19
N ARG A 78 2.35 -28.82 11.66
CA ARG A 78 1.04 -28.42 12.20
C ARG A 78 -0.04 -28.34 11.13
N TYR A 79 0.28 -27.76 9.98
CA TYR A 79 -0.72 -27.42 8.95
C TYR A 79 -0.66 -28.30 7.70
N LYS A 80 0.20 -29.33 7.69
CA LYS A 80 0.35 -30.31 6.60
C LYS A 80 0.60 -29.66 5.23
N GLN A 81 1.36 -28.58 5.21
CA GLN A 81 1.81 -27.88 4.00
C GLN A 81 3.33 -27.95 3.92
N LYS A 82 3.91 -27.82 2.72
CA LYS A 82 5.37 -27.91 2.55
C LYS A 82 6.08 -26.76 3.28
N PRO A 83 7.24 -26.95 3.93
CA PRO A 83 7.99 -25.87 4.59
C PRO A 83 8.27 -24.69 3.66
N LYS A 84 8.54 -24.99 2.37
CA LYS A 84 8.72 -23.99 1.31
C LYS A 84 7.54 -23.01 1.19
N TYR A 85 6.30 -23.47 1.37
CA TYR A 85 5.11 -22.61 1.35
C TYR A 85 5.19 -21.51 2.42
N PHE A 86 5.61 -21.87 3.64
CA PHE A 86 5.74 -20.91 4.74
C PHE A 86 6.94 -19.99 4.57
N LEU A 87 8.09 -20.50 4.10
CA LEU A 87 9.24 -19.66 3.78
C LEU A 87 8.90 -18.65 2.69
N GLU A 88 8.23 -19.08 1.62
CA GLU A 88 7.74 -18.17 0.58
C GLU A 88 6.79 -17.11 1.16
N MET A 89 5.91 -17.48 2.10
CA MET A 89 5.03 -16.53 2.77
C MET A 89 5.79 -15.51 3.63
N MET A 90 6.83 -15.95 4.35
CA MET A 90 7.68 -15.09 5.19
C MET A 90 8.52 -14.12 4.35
N PHE A 91 9.02 -14.54 3.19
CA PHE A 91 9.97 -13.76 2.38
C PHE A 91 9.34 -13.05 1.17
N GLN A 92 8.21 -13.52 0.63
CA GLN A 92 7.57 -12.97 -0.58
C GLN A 92 6.37 -12.06 -0.29
N GLY A 93 6.02 -11.82 0.98
CA GLY A 93 4.86 -11.01 1.37
C GLY A 93 4.82 -9.61 0.75
N GLY A 94 5.98 -9.00 0.46
CA GLY A 94 6.07 -7.75 -0.32
C GLY A 94 6.31 -7.94 -1.82
N ALA A 95 7.02 -9.00 -2.22
CA ALA A 95 7.42 -9.23 -3.61
C ALA A 95 6.26 -9.66 -4.53
N ARG A 96 5.29 -10.45 -4.02
CA ARG A 96 4.07 -10.80 -4.75
C ARG A 96 3.13 -9.61 -4.97
N MET A 97 3.33 -8.52 -4.22
CA MET A 97 2.54 -7.30 -4.37
C MET A 97 3.07 -6.37 -5.47
N VAL A 98 4.37 -6.46 -5.77
CA VAL A 98 5.04 -5.62 -6.78
C VAL A 98 5.16 -6.35 -8.12
N ASN A 99 5.40 -7.65 -8.10
CA ASN A 99 5.55 -8.45 -9.31
C ASN A 99 4.20 -9.06 -9.71
N SER A 100 3.52 -8.43 -10.67
CA SER A 100 2.45 -9.09 -11.39
C SER A 100 3.00 -10.36 -12.06
N GLN A 101 2.22 -11.43 -12.04
CA GLN A 101 2.62 -12.70 -12.62
C GLN A 101 2.86 -12.51 -14.13
N THR A 102 4.13 -12.50 -14.55
CA THR A 102 4.55 -12.18 -15.92
C THR A 102 4.18 -13.27 -16.92
N LYS A 103 4.07 -14.52 -16.46
CA LYS A 103 3.71 -15.65 -17.31
C LYS A 103 2.20 -15.88 -17.29
N ILE A 104 1.55 -15.55 -18.39
CA ILE A 104 0.13 -15.86 -18.64
C ILE A 104 0.06 -17.30 -19.17
N ASN A 105 -0.77 -18.13 -18.53
CA ASN A 105 -0.99 -19.52 -18.91
C ASN A 105 -2.18 -19.63 -19.88
N PRO A 106 -2.02 -20.19 -21.10
CA PRO A 106 -3.10 -20.32 -22.08
C PRO A 106 -4.35 -21.06 -21.57
N TYR A 107 -4.18 -22.04 -20.68
CA TYR A 107 -5.32 -22.74 -20.09
C TYR A 107 -6.13 -21.83 -19.16
N ASN A 108 -5.44 -21.00 -18.37
CA ASN A 108 -6.11 -20.06 -17.49
C ASN A 108 -6.82 -18.95 -18.27
N THR A 109 -6.28 -18.54 -19.42
CA THR A 109 -6.93 -17.54 -20.29
C THR A 109 -8.17 -18.09 -20.96
N PHE A 110 -8.08 -19.30 -21.52
CA PHE A 110 -9.24 -20.02 -22.06
C PHE A 110 -10.35 -20.16 -21.02
N ARG A 111 -10.02 -20.62 -19.81
CA ARG A 111 -11.01 -20.79 -18.74
C ARG A 111 -11.64 -19.47 -18.30
N ALA A 112 -10.88 -18.37 -18.30
CA ALA A 112 -11.40 -17.05 -17.97
C ALA A 112 -12.39 -16.54 -19.03
N GLU A 113 -12.14 -16.83 -20.31
CA GLU A 113 -13.04 -16.51 -21.41
C GLU A 113 -14.34 -17.33 -21.32
N LYS A 114 -14.25 -18.65 -21.10
CA LYS A 114 -15.44 -19.49 -20.85
C LYS A 114 -16.26 -19.05 -19.63
N ALA A 115 -15.59 -18.64 -18.55
CA ALA A 115 -16.27 -18.08 -17.39
C ALA A 115 -16.94 -16.72 -17.67
N ALA A 116 -16.44 -15.93 -18.63
CA ALA A 116 -17.11 -14.72 -19.10
C ALA A 116 -18.34 -15.09 -19.95
N GLU A 117 -18.20 -16.00 -20.91
CA GLU A 117 -19.30 -16.51 -21.75
C GLU A 117 -20.46 -17.06 -20.90
N CYS A 118 -20.16 -17.88 -19.88
CA CYS A 118 -21.19 -18.37 -18.95
C CYS A 118 -21.92 -17.22 -18.27
N ARG A 119 -21.20 -16.19 -17.78
CA ARG A 119 -21.80 -15.05 -17.08
C ARG A 119 -22.68 -14.20 -18.00
N ASP A 120 -22.26 -14.02 -19.25
CA ASP A 120 -23.05 -13.30 -20.25
C ASP A 120 -24.34 -14.06 -20.61
N ASN A 121 -24.32 -15.39 -20.51
CA ASN A 121 -25.50 -16.26 -20.65
C ASN A 121 -26.34 -16.37 -19.36
N GLY A 122 -25.98 -15.65 -18.28
CA GLY A 122 -26.68 -15.69 -17.00
C GLY A 122 -26.31 -16.88 -16.10
N GLU A 123 -25.33 -17.69 -16.48
CA GLU A 123 -24.83 -18.82 -15.71
C GLU A 123 -23.57 -18.44 -14.92
N SER A 124 -23.52 -18.79 -13.63
CA SER A 124 -22.30 -18.67 -12.83
C SER A 124 -21.79 -20.07 -12.48
N LYS A 125 -20.76 -20.53 -13.19
CA LYS A 125 -20.09 -21.82 -12.92
C LYS A 125 -18.85 -21.61 -12.07
N ASP A 126 -18.64 -22.50 -11.10
CA ASP A 126 -17.41 -22.54 -10.32
C ASP A 126 -16.23 -23.09 -11.11
N ALA A 127 -15.01 -22.75 -10.69
CA ALA A 127 -13.78 -23.12 -11.39
C ALA A 127 -13.59 -24.63 -11.63
N PRO A 128 -13.95 -25.53 -10.69
CA PRO A 128 -13.89 -26.98 -10.93
C PRO A 128 -14.89 -27.45 -12.00
N THR A 129 -16.09 -26.90 -12.01
CA THR A 129 -17.13 -27.22 -13.00
C THR A 129 -16.72 -26.77 -14.39
N LEU A 130 -16.18 -25.54 -14.51
CA LEU A 130 -15.59 -25.04 -15.75
C LEU A 130 -14.44 -25.92 -16.27
N HIS A 131 -13.63 -26.48 -15.36
CA HIS A 131 -12.60 -27.43 -15.76
C HIS A 131 -13.24 -28.69 -16.35
N HIS A 132 -14.17 -29.31 -15.64
CA HIS A 132 -14.82 -30.54 -16.09
C HIS A 132 -15.51 -30.39 -17.46
N ASP A 133 -16.26 -29.31 -17.66
CA ASP A 133 -17.09 -29.11 -18.85
C ASP A 133 -16.29 -28.78 -20.12
N TYR A 134 -15.19 -28.03 -19.97
CA TYR A 134 -14.47 -27.44 -21.12
C TYR A 134 -13.02 -27.93 -21.27
N PHE A 135 -12.57 -28.89 -20.46
CA PHE A 135 -11.18 -29.37 -20.53
C PHE A 135 -10.88 -30.13 -21.84
N GLU A 136 -11.81 -30.95 -22.32
CA GLU A 136 -11.64 -31.65 -23.60
C GLU A 136 -11.65 -30.69 -24.79
N GLU A 137 -12.49 -29.65 -24.76
CA GLU A 137 -12.46 -28.58 -25.77
C GLU A 137 -11.08 -27.91 -25.82
N TYR A 138 -10.49 -27.60 -24.67
CA TYR A 138 -9.15 -27.02 -24.63
C TYR A 138 -8.07 -27.93 -25.22
N LYS A 139 -8.17 -29.26 -25.02
CA LYS A 139 -7.21 -30.21 -25.61
C LYS A 139 -7.28 -30.26 -27.13
N THR A 140 -8.47 -30.05 -27.70
CA THR A 140 -8.66 -30.03 -29.15
C THR A 140 -8.16 -28.77 -29.83
N LEU A 141 -7.86 -27.70 -29.07
CA LEU A 141 -7.32 -26.46 -29.61
C LEU A 141 -5.90 -26.63 -30.14
N THR A 142 -5.65 -26.04 -31.30
CA THR A 142 -4.32 -25.84 -31.86
C THR A 142 -3.52 -24.83 -31.03
N ASP A 143 -2.20 -24.85 -31.18
CA ASP A 143 -1.34 -23.94 -30.43
C ASP A 143 -1.54 -22.47 -30.86
N ALA A 144 -1.85 -22.23 -32.14
CA ALA A 144 -2.19 -20.90 -32.63
C ALA A 144 -3.48 -20.34 -31.99
N GLU A 145 -4.49 -21.18 -31.76
CA GLU A 145 -5.72 -20.78 -31.09
C GLU A 145 -5.48 -20.48 -29.60
N LYS A 146 -4.66 -21.30 -28.93
CA LYS A 146 -4.25 -21.06 -27.54
C LYS A 146 -3.52 -19.73 -27.39
N ASP A 147 -2.64 -19.39 -28.32
CA ASP A 147 -1.96 -18.10 -28.33
C ASP A 147 -2.93 -16.93 -28.58
N ALA A 148 -3.94 -17.12 -29.44
CA ALA A 148 -4.98 -16.13 -29.64
C ALA A 148 -5.79 -15.85 -28.35
N TYR A 149 -6.09 -16.88 -27.55
CA TYR A 149 -6.71 -16.71 -26.22
C TYR A 149 -5.80 -15.89 -25.28
N VAL A 150 -4.49 -16.11 -25.33
CA VAL A 150 -3.53 -15.34 -24.51
C VAL A 150 -3.52 -13.87 -24.91
N GLU A 151 -3.50 -13.57 -26.20
CA GLU A 151 -3.53 -12.18 -26.70
C GLU A 151 -4.82 -11.46 -26.35
N ARG A 152 -5.99 -12.09 -26.58
CA ARG A 152 -7.28 -11.52 -26.17
C ARG A 152 -7.32 -11.25 -24.67
N PHE A 153 -6.81 -12.17 -23.86
CA PHE A 153 -6.75 -12.00 -22.41
C PHE A 153 -5.81 -10.87 -22.00
N ARG A 154 -4.65 -10.70 -22.65
CA ARG A 154 -3.75 -9.55 -22.42
C ARG A 154 -4.45 -8.23 -22.70
N ASP A 155 -5.19 -8.15 -23.79
CA ASP A 155 -5.90 -6.92 -24.16
C ASP A 155 -7.10 -6.63 -23.26
N THR A 156 -7.81 -7.66 -22.82
CA THR A 156 -8.84 -7.53 -21.77
C THR A 156 -8.22 -7.05 -20.46
N LYS A 157 -7.06 -7.60 -20.04
CA LYS A 157 -6.36 -7.11 -18.84
C LYS A 157 -5.91 -5.66 -18.95
N LYS A 158 -5.37 -5.24 -20.11
CA LYS A 158 -5.02 -3.83 -20.36
C LYS A 158 -6.23 -2.91 -20.29
N ARG A 159 -7.41 -3.36 -20.74
CA ARG A 159 -8.67 -2.62 -20.63
C ARG A 159 -9.20 -2.57 -19.20
N GLU A 160 -9.19 -3.70 -18.50
CA GLU A 160 -9.63 -3.82 -17.10
C GLU A 160 -8.84 -2.91 -16.15
N VAL A 161 -7.52 -2.75 -16.36
CA VAL A 161 -6.70 -1.82 -15.56
C VAL A 161 -7.20 -0.37 -15.65
N LYS A 162 -7.88 -0.01 -16.75
CA LYS A 162 -8.40 1.34 -17.00
C LYS A 162 -9.87 1.49 -16.63
N LEU A 163 -10.58 0.41 -16.32
CA LEU A 163 -12.02 0.43 -16.08
C LEU A 163 -12.31 0.58 -14.58
N ARG A 164 -13.20 1.52 -14.26
CA ARG A 164 -13.80 1.62 -12.93
C ARG A 164 -14.65 0.36 -12.73
N ARG A 165 -14.64 -0.23 -11.52
CA ARG A 165 -15.59 -1.30 -11.20
C ARG A 165 -16.99 -0.71 -11.21
N ASP A 166 -17.91 -1.32 -11.93
CA ASP A 166 -19.29 -0.81 -12.00
C ASP A 166 -20.13 -1.27 -10.80
N THR A 167 -19.90 -2.50 -10.31
CA THR A 167 -20.72 -3.07 -9.24
C THR A 167 -20.29 -2.59 -7.85
N PRO A 168 -21.22 -2.22 -6.96
CA PRO A 168 -20.91 -1.87 -5.57
C PRO A 168 -20.12 -2.95 -4.83
N ARG A 169 -20.48 -4.22 -5.04
CA ARG A 169 -19.77 -5.37 -4.44
C ARG A 169 -18.33 -5.47 -4.93
N GLY A 170 -18.08 -5.27 -6.22
CA GLY A 170 -16.74 -5.23 -6.79
C GLY A 170 -15.89 -4.09 -6.22
N LYS A 171 -16.48 -2.89 -6.10
CA LYS A 171 -15.84 -1.72 -5.46
C LYS A 171 -15.43 -2.03 -4.00
N ILE A 172 -16.32 -2.60 -3.21
CA ILE A 172 -16.05 -2.96 -1.80
C ILE A 172 -14.93 -4.00 -1.71
N GLN A 173 -14.97 -5.05 -2.54
CA GLN A 173 -13.96 -6.10 -2.55
C GLN A 173 -12.57 -5.54 -2.92
N ASP A 174 -12.50 -4.66 -3.91
CA ASP A 174 -11.25 -4.02 -4.30
C ASP A 174 -10.70 -3.16 -3.15
N VAL A 175 -11.54 -2.36 -2.47
CA VAL A 175 -11.10 -1.60 -1.30
C VAL A 175 -10.59 -2.52 -0.19
N ALA A 176 -11.29 -3.62 0.11
CA ALA A 176 -10.85 -4.59 1.12
C ALA A 176 -9.48 -5.22 0.77
N ASN A 177 -9.27 -5.57 -0.49
CA ASN A 177 -8.01 -6.12 -0.97
C ASN A 177 -6.86 -5.09 -0.86
N ILE A 178 -7.11 -3.84 -1.24
CA ILE A 178 -6.12 -2.76 -1.14
C ILE A 178 -5.80 -2.41 0.31
N VAL A 179 -6.82 -2.31 1.18
CA VAL A 179 -6.63 -2.07 2.61
C VAL A 179 -5.75 -3.15 3.22
N ARG A 180 -6.00 -4.43 2.91
CA ARG A 180 -5.17 -5.56 3.35
C ARG A 180 -3.71 -5.40 2.90
N ASN A 181 -3.51 -5.01 1.65
CA ASN A 181 -2.19 -4.80 1.06
C ASN A 181 -1.43 -3.66 1.75
N ILE A 182 -2.06 -2.50 1.94
CA ILE A 182 -1.44 -1.36 2.63
C ILE A 182 -1.04 -1.72 4.06
N LYS A 183 -1.92 -2.45 4.79
CA LYS A 183 -1.60 -2.95 6.13
C LYS A 183 -0.32 -3.78 6.15
N LEU A 184 -0.19 -4.75 5.23
CA LEU A 184 1.01 -5.59 5.14
C LEU A 184 2.27 -4.78 4.82
N LEU A 185 2.18 -3.79 3.91
CA LEU A 185 3.30 -2.93 3.57
C LEU A 185 3.76 -2.08 4.76
N MET A 186 2.82 -1.48 5.50
CA MET A 186 3.13 -0.66 6.66
C MET A 186 3.71 -1.47 7.81
N VAL A 187 3.16 -2.65 8.11
CA VAL A 187 3.74 -3.58 9.10
C VAL A 187 5.15 -4.01 8.67
N GLY A 188 5.35 -4.31 7.38
CA GLY A 188 6.67 -4.61 6.82
C GLY A 188 7.65 -3.45 6.94
N LEU A 189 7.19 -2.21 6.82
CA LEU A 189 8.04 -1.03 6.98
C LEU A 189 8.44 -0.81 8.45
N GLY A 190 7.50 -0.98 9.37
CA GLY A 190 7.76 -0.92 10.81
C GLY A 190 8.75 -1.97 11.28
N THR A 191 8.65 -3.20 10.80
CA THR A 191 9.59 -4.28 11.17
C THR A 191 11.01 -4.05 10.65
N ARG A 192 11.17 -3.51 9.44
CA ARG A 192 12.50 -3.31 8.83
C ARG A 192 13.19 -2.01 9.23
N VAL A 193 12.42 -0.92 9.39
CA VAL A 193 12.96 0.44 9.53
C VAL A 193 12.44 1.15 10.79
N ARG A 194 11.62 0.49 11.62
CA ARG A 194 10.99 1.07 12.82
C ARG A 194 10.19 2.35 12.52
N VAL A 195 9.48 2.34 11.40
CA VAL A 195 8.55 3.40 11.02
C VAL A 195 7.15 3.04 11.50
N GLU A 196 6.54 3.96 12.25
CA GLU A 196 5.14 3.87 12.64
C GLU A 196 4.29 4.85 11.84
N GLY A 197 3.02 4.53 11.66
CA GLY A 197 2.08 5.39 10.96
C GLY A 197 0.65 4.87 11.05
N PHE A 198 -0.26 5.65 10.49
CA PHE A 198 -1.66 5.27 10.37
C PHE A 198 -2.22 5.77 9.04
N PHE A 199 -3.34 5.21 8.62
CA PHE A 199 -4.08 5.73 7.47
C PHE A 199 -5.59 5.68 7.71
N CYS A 200 -6.30 6.50 6.95
CA CYS A 200 -7.75 6.47 6.79
C CYS A 200 -8.07 6.41 5.29
N ILE A 201 -8.90 5.44 4.90
CA ILE A 201 -9.44 5.36 3.54
C ILE A 201 -10.94 5.56 3.61
N VAL A 202 -11.44 6.52 2.86
CA VAL A 202 -12.86 6.85 2.72
C VAL A 202 -13.27 6.78 1.26
N ARG A 203 -14.57 6.63 1.03
CA ARG A 203 -15.15 6.81 -0.31
C ARG A 203 -15.34 8.29 -0.62
N ASN A 204 -15.31 8.64 -1.90
CA ASN A 204 -15.63 9.98 -2.39
C ASN A 204 -16.96 10.03 -3.18
N SER A 205 -17.70 8.93 -3.23
CA SER A 205 -18.93 8.80 -4.02
C SER A 205 -20.03 8.14 -3.21
N THR A 206 -21.29 8.47 -3.49
CA THR A 206 -22.45 7.87 -2.85
C THR A 206 -22.86 6.51 -3.46
N ASP A 207 -22.29 6.12 -4.60
CA ASP A 207 -22.63 4.90 -5.39
C ASP A 207 -22.57 3.56 -4.62
N PHE A 208 -21.80 3.51 -3.53
CA PHE A 208 -21.65 2.32 -2.70
C PHE A 208 -21.34 2.75 -1.27
N HIS A 209 -21.71 1.93 -0.28
CA HIS A 209 -21.46 2.23 1.12
C HIS A 209 -20.30 1.39 1.66
N ILE A 210 -19.35 2.05 2.32
CA ILE A 210 -18.29 1.43 3.11
C ILE A 210 -18.02 2.33 4.32
N GLN A 211 -17.78 1.73 5.48
CA GLN A 211 -17.32 2.49 6.64
C GLN A 211 -15.86 2.96 6.42
N PRO A 212 -15.48 4.15 6.92
CA PRO A 212 -14.09 4.61 6.91
C PRO A 212 -13.13 3.54 7.44
N GLN A 213 -12.12 3.21 6.65
CA GLN A 213 -11.16 2.16 6.96
C GLN A 213 -9.95 2.76 7.65
N TRP A 214 -9.84 2.53 8.95
CA TRP A 214 -8.69 2.95 9.75
C TRP A 214 -7.70 1.82 9.98
N PHE A 215 -6.44 2.19 10.07
CA PHE A 215 -5.38 1.31 10.52
C PHE A 215 -4.27 2.11 11.19
N PHE A 216 -3.80 1.60 12.32
CA PHE A 216 -2.63 2.08 13.04
C PHE A 216 -1.61 0.96 13.12
N THR A 217 -0.33 1.26 12.91
CA THR A 217 0.74 0.25 13.05
C THR A 217 0.96 -0.18 14.50
N SER A 218 0.69 0.70 15.45
CA SER A 218 0.84 0.48 16.89
C SER A 218 -0.39 1.01 17.64
N ARG A 219 -0.73 0.39 18.77
CA ARG A 219 -1.90 0.79 19.57
C ARG A 219 -1.60 2.07 20.35
N GLU A 220 -0.34 2.25 20.70
CA GLU A 220 0.21 3.42 21.38
C GLU A 220 0.00 4.68 20.52
N LEU A 221 0.20 4.56 19.20
CA LEU A 221 -0.05 5.65 18.26
C LEU A 221 -1.53 6.02 18.22
N GLU A 222 -2.43 5.04 18.23
CA GLU A 222 -3.88 5.29 18.31
C GLU A 222 -4.26 6.00 19.61
N GLN A 223 -3.73 5.54 20.75
CA GLN A 223 -3.95 6.14 22.06
C GLN A 223 -3.35 7.54 22.20
N TYR A 224 -2.32 7.85 21.43
CA TYR A 224 -1.70 9.17 21.40
C TYR A 224 -2.55 10.20 20.66
N MET A 225 -3.40 9.81 19.70
CA MET A 225 -4.19 10.77 18.89
C MET A 225 -5.10 11.71 19.71
N PRO A 226 -5.85 11.23 20.73
CA PRO A 226 -6.58 12.12 21.64
C PRO A 226 -5.68 13.12 22.39
N ILE A 227 -4.46 12.71 22.74
CA ILE A 227 -3.50 13.58 23.44
C ILE A 227 -2.99 14.66 22.49
N ALA A 228 -2.58 14.27 21.28
CA ALA A 228 -1.99 15.15 20.28
C ALA A 228 -2.95 16.24 19.80
N THR A 229 -4.22 15.89 19.61
CA THR A 229 -5.22 16.80 19.02
C THR A 229 -5.85 17.76 20.03
N ARG A 230 -5.52 17.63 21.33
CA ARG A 230 -6.06 18.45 22.45
C ARG A 230 -7.59 18.50 22.51
N ARG A 231 -8.28 17.66 21.73
CA ARG A 231 -9.72 17.55 21.58
C ARG A 231 -10.10 16.09 21.79
N LYS A 232 -11.39 15.82 21.97
CA LYS A 232 -11.91 14.45 21.97
C LYS A 232 -11.74 13.86 20.56
N TRP A 233 -10.60 13.23 20.31
CA TRP A 233 -10.39 12.45 19.09
C TRP A 233 -11.26 11.20 19.15
N SER A 234 -12.13 11.05 18.17
CA SER A 234 -12.88 9.84 17.91
C SER A 234 -12.56 9.41 16.49
N THR A 235 -11.93 8.25 16.33
CA THR A 235 -11.57 7.69 15.01
C THR A 235 -12.80 7.55 14.12
N VAL A 236 -13.93 7.15 14.70
CA VAL A 236 -15.22 7.06 14.00
C VAL A 236 -15.69 8.43 13.54
N GLU A 237 -15.74 9.42 14.44
CA GLU A 237 -16.24 10.75 14.10
C GLU A 237 -15.35 11.45 13.06
N VAL A 238 -14.04 11.35 13.21
CA VAL A 238 -13.07 11.90 12.26
C VAL A 238 -13.21 11.21 10.91
N GLY A 239 -13.30 9.86 10.90
CA GLY A 239 -13.51 9.10 9.66
C GLY A 239 -14.76 9.53 8.91
N THR A 240 -15.89 9.67 9.62
CA THR A 240 -17.16 10.11 9.03
C THR A 240 -17.09 11.53 8.50
N LYS A 241 -16.42 12.45 9.20
CA LYS A 241 -16.24 13.84 8.73
C LYS A 241 -15.35 13.91 7.50
N VAL A 242 -14.26 13.13 7.45
CA VAL A 242 -13.38 13.04 6.29
C VAL A 242 -14.13 12.45 5.10
N GLU A 243 -14.94 11.42 5.31
CA GLU A 243 -15.82 10.86 4.29
C GLU A 243 -16.82 11.90 3.76
N ALA A 244 -17.53 12.59 4.66
CA ALA A 244 -18.49 13.62 4.29
C ALA A 244 -17.84 14.73 3.46
N PHE A 245 -16.65 15.18 3.86
CA PHE A 245 -15.85 16.15 3.12
C PHE A 245 -15.49 15.64 1.71
N CYS A 246 -14.99 14.41 1.59
CA CYS A 246 -14.65 13.81 0.30
C CYS A 246 -15.85 13.60 -0.61
N VAL A 247 -17.02 13.26 -0.05
CA VAL A 247 -18.27 13.09 -0.81
C VAL A 247 -18.86 14.42 -1.24
N ALA A 248 -18.78 15.45 -0.39
CA ALA A 248 -19.26 16.80 -0.72
C ALA A 248 -18.38 17.51 -1.77
N GLY A 249 -17.14 17.06 -1.97
CA GLY A 249 -16.19 17.67 -2.91
C GLY A 249 -15.76 19.08 -2.51
N CYS A 250 -15.79 19.40 -1.21
CA CYS A 250 -15.43 20.72 -0.70
C CYS A 250 -13.94 21.03 -0.93
N ASP A 251 -13.61 22.29 -1.24
CA ASP A 251 -12.23 22.78 -1.28
C ASP A 251 -11.90 23.52 0.03
N VAL A 252 -10.79 23.13 0.66
CA VAL A 252 -10.33 23.68 1.94
C VAL A 252 -9.92 25.15 1.80
N VAL A 253 -9.54 25.58 0.58
CA VAL A 253 -9.06 26.95 0.32
C VAL A 253 -10.20 27.98 0.22
N SER A 254 -11.43 27.53 0.02
CA SER A 254 -12.62 28.39 -0.13
C SER A 254 -13.42 28.63 1.16
N THR A 255 -12.82 28.40 2.34
CA THR A 255 -13.48 28.58 3.65
C THR A 255 -12.77 29.59 4.53
#